data_AF-A0A7M2YTT4-F1
#
_entry.id   AF-A0A7M2YTT4-F1
#
_cell.length_a   1.000
_cell.length_b   1.000
_cell.length_c   1.000
_cell.angle_alpha   90.00
_cell.angle_beta   90.00
_cell.angle_gamma   90.00
#
_symmetry.space_group_name_H-M   'P 1'
#
loop_
_entity.id
_entity.type
_entity.pdbx_description
1 polymer ?
#
loop_
_entity_poly.entity_id
_entity_poly.type
_entity_poly.pdbx_seq_one_letter_code
_entity_poly.pdbx_strand_id
1 'polypeptide(L)'
;MIGCRLPVVDGQTTWPTEPGDYCGPVRGYTGDKQSIFFLKPHARDPGTPPHGRGVQHVACPPHTYVEESDGSLSIFPSIGDTRGDGSEGSDGWHGFLERGVWRQV
;
A
#
# COMPACT_ATOMS: atom_id res chain seq x y z
N MET A 1 -1.90 -12.80 -7.11
CA MET A 1 -2.81 -12.04 -7.97
C MET A 1 -2.12 -10.72 -8.28
N ILE A 2 -2.21 -10.19 -9.50
CA ILE A 2 -1.74 -8.83 -9.81
C ILE A 2 -2.87 -7.91 -9.39
N GLY A 3 -2.63 -7.05 -8.40
CA GLY A 3 -3.66 -6.11 -7.97
C GLY A 3 -3.77 -4.90 -8.88
N CYS A 4 -4.87 -4.17 -8.74
CA CYS A 4 -5.22 -3.08 -9.65
C CYS A 4 -5.67 -1.80 -8.91
N ARG A 5 -5.82 -0.73 -9.69
CA ARG A 5 -6.40 0.51 -9.19
C ARG A 5 -7.88 0.32 -8.94
N LEU A 6 -8.31 0.62 -7.72
CA LEU A 6 -9.71 0.61 -7.37
C LEU A 6 -10.41 1.90 -7.82
N PRO A 7 -11.66 1.78 -8.32
CA PRO A 7 -12.39 2.91 -8.88
C PRO A 7 -12.77 3.93 -7.81
N VAL A 8 -12.87 5.19 -8.24
CA VAL A 8 -13.57 6.24 -7.50
C VAL A 8 -14.99 6.30 -8.05
N VAL A 9 -15.98 5.97 -7.23
CA VAL A 9 -17.40 5.95 -7.60
C VAL A 9 -18.09 7.11 -6.90
N ASP A 10 -18.76 7.99 -7.64
CA ASP A 10 -19.46 9.16 -7.10
C ASP A 10 -18.59 10.04 -6.18
N GLY A 11 -17.31 10.17 -6.51
CA GLY A 11 -16.34 10.91 -5.71
C GLY A 11 -15.88 10.21 -4.43
N GLN A 12 -16.33 8.97 -4.19
CA GLN A 12 -15.89 8.14 -3.08
C GLN A 12 -14.83 7.13 -3.52
N THR A 13 -13.72 7.12 -2.79
CA THR A 13 -12.64 6.14 -2.93
C THR A 13 -13.12 4.77 -2.48
N THR A 14 -12.93 3.77 -3.34
CA THR A 14 -13.05 2.35 -2.94
C THR A 14 -11.78 1.92 -2.21
N TRP A 15 -11.92 1.38 -1.01
CA TRP A 15 -10.78 0.95 -0.20
C TRP A 15 -10.30 -0.47 -0.58
N PRO A 16 -8.97 -0.72 -0.58
CA PRO A 16 -8.44 -2.04 -0.89
C PRO A 16 -8.84 -3.06 0.18
N THR A 17 -9.36 -4.20 -0.29
CA THR A 17 -9.72 -5.35 0.54
C THR A 17 -8.73 -6.49 0.42
N GLU A 18 -8.01 -6.58 -0.71
CA GLU A 18 -6.99 -7.60 -0.99
C GLU A 18 -5.59 -6.99 -1.22
N PRO A 19 -4.50 -7.72 -0.90
CA PRO A 19 -3.15 -7.26 -1.20
C PRO A 19 -2.88 -7.12 -2.70
N GLY A 20 -2.21 -6.02 -3.06
CA GLY A 20 -1.88 -5.65 -4.43
C GLY A 20 -2.85 -4.61 -5.00
N ASP A 21 -4.10 -4.59 -4.54
CA ASP A 21 -5.03 -3.52 -4.89
C ASP A 21 -4.60 -2.22 -4.22
N TYR A 22 -4.92 -1.10 -4.88
CA TYR A 22 -4.62 0.22 -4.35
C TYR A 22 -5.69 1.24 -4.68
N CYS A 23 -5.73 2.32 -3.89
CA CYS A 23 -6.43 3.54 -4.24
C CYS A 23 -5.53 4.77 -4.10
N GLY A 24 -5.61 5.65 -5.08
CA GLY A 24 -4.84 6.89 -5.14
C GLY A 24 -4.36 7.19 -6.56
N PRO A 25 -3.55 8.25 -6.75
CA PRO A 25 -3.12 9.21 -5.74
C PRO A 25 -4.26 10.07 -5.18
N VAL A 26 -4.36 10.19 -3.85
CA VAL A 26 -5.26 11.10 -3.15
C VAL A 26 -4.47 12.30 -2.65
N ARG A 27 -4.94 13.53 -2.89
CA ARG A 27 -4.35 14.76 -2.32
C ARG A 27 -5.12 15.21 -1.08
N GLY A 28 -4.45 15.89 -0.14
CA GLY A 28 -5.08 16.46 1.05
C GLY A 28 -5.11 15.56 2.28
N TYR A 29 -4.74 14.28 2.15
CA TYR A 29 -4.67 13.35 3.28
C TYR A 29 -3.39 13.55 4.11
N THR A 30 -2.23 13.57 3.46
CA THR A 30 -0.94 13.88 4.11
C THR A 30 -0.48 15.29 3.74
N GLY A 31 -1.25 16.30 4.14
CA GLY A 31 -1.00 17.70 3.76
C GLY A 31 -1.15 17.93 2.25
N ASP A 32 -0.16 18.55 1.63
CA ASP A 32 -0.13 18.84 0.19
C ASP A 32 0.34 17.66 -0.69
N LYS A 33 0.81 16.58 -0.05
CA LYS A 33 1.35 15.39 -0.71
C LYS A 33 0.27 14.49 -1.29
N GLN A 34 0.66 13.71 -2.29
CA GLN A 34 -0.14 12.60 -2.77
C GLN A 34 0.02 11.39 -1.85
N SER A 35 -1.08 10.70 -1.58
CA SER A 35 -1.11 9.48 -0.77
C SER A 35 -1.63 8.32 -1.62
N ILE A 36 -0.96 7.17 -1.52
CA ILE A 36 -1.39 5.91 -2.12
C ILE A 36 -1.74 4.95 -1.00
N PHE A 37 -2.94 4.37 -1.06
CA PHE A 37 -3.47 3.45 -0.06
C PHE A 37 -3.48 2.02 -0.58
N PHE A 38 -3.09 1.05 0.24
CA PHE A 38 -2.90 -0.35 -0.15
C PHE A 38 -2.99 -1.28 1.06
N LEU A 39 -2.95 -2.59 0.82
CA LEU A 39 -2.72 -3.61 1.83
C LEU A 39 -1.39 -4.33 1.58
N LYS A 40 -0.62 -4.53 2.65
CA LYS A 40 0.62 -5.33 2.62
C LYS A 40 0.32 -6.79 2.22
N PRO A 41 1.28 -7.55 1.67
CA PRO A 41 1.03 -8.89 1.14
C PRO A 41 0.48 -9.86 2.19
N HIS A 42 0.90 -9.72 3.45
CA HIS A 42 0.52 -10.60 4.54
C HIS A 42 -0.72 -10.09 5.30
N ALA A 43 -1.39 -9.01 4.85
CA ALA A 43 -2.49 -8.35 5.57
C ALA A 43 -3.71 -9.26 5.83
N ARG A 44 -3.80 -10.40 5.15
CA ARG A 44 -4.87 -11.40 5.28
C ARG A 44 -4.40 -12.73 5.87
N ASP A 45 -3.10 -12.85 6.16
CA ASP A 45 -2.56 -14.09 6.69
C ASP A 45 -3.03 -14.34 8.14
N PRO A 46 -3.25 -15.61 8.52
CA PRO A 46 -3.43 -15.98 9.92
C PRO A 46 -2.25 -15.50 10.77
N GLY A 47 -2.53 -14.90 11.93
CA GLY A 47 -1.49 -14.41 12.84
C GLY A 47 -1.00 -12.98 12.56
N THR A 48 -1.35 -12.37 11.42
CA THR A 48 -1.02 -10.95 11.18
C THR A 48 -1.65 -10.07 12.25
N PRO A 49 -0.88 -9.17 12.91
CA PRO A 49 -1.39 -8.33 13.97
C PRO A 49 -2.38 -7.28 13.43
N PRO A 50 -3.27 -6.73 14.27
CA PRO A 50 -4.36 -5.84 13.80
C PRO A 50 -3.91 -4.66 12.93
N HIS A 51 -2.78 -4.04 13.22
CA HIS A 51 -2.26 -2.91 12.41
C HIS A 51 -1.75 -3.36 11.03
N GLY A 52 -1.16 -4.57 10.91
CA GLY A 52 -0.73 -5.13 9.63
C GLY A 52 -1.90 -5.55 8.73
N ARG A 53 -3.11 -5.68 9.30
CA ARG A 53 -4.34 -5.98 8.54
C ARG A 53 -5.02 -4.74 7.96
N GLY A 54 -4.73 -3.56 8.51
CA GLY A 54 -5.36 -2.30 8.12
C GLY A 54 -4.89 -1.80 6.76
N VAL A 55 -5.69 -0.93 6.14
CA VAL A 55 -5.27 -0.17 4.96
C VAL A 55 -4.12 0.74 5.36
N GLN A 56 -2.99 0.55 4.68
CA GLN A 56 -1.78 1.35 4.85
C GLN A 56 -1.71 2.41 3.77
N HIS A 57 -0.85 3.41 3.95
CA HIS A 57 -0.56 4.38 2.91
C HIS A 57 0.89 4.80 2.90
N VAL A 58 1.35 5.26 1.73
CA VAL A 58 2.59 6.01 1.59
C VAL A 58 2.29 7.42 1.10
N ALA A 59 3.11 8.37 1.54
CA ALA A 59 3.13 9.71 0.98
C ALA A 59 4.22 9.84 -0.09
N CYS A 60 3.88 10.57 -1.15
CA CYS A 60 4.73 10.87 -2.28
C CYS A 60 4.90 12.39 -2.36
N PRO A 61 6.09 12.95 -2.04
CA PRO A 61 7.38 12.31 -1.63
C PRO A 61 7.47 11.89 -0.14
N PRO A 62 8.43 11.00 0.26
CA PRO A 62 9.62 10.56 -0.49
C PRO A 62 9.40 9.38 -1.43
N HIS A 63 8.25 8.70 -1.35
CA HIS A 63 7.96 7.62 -2.27
C HIS A 63 7.61 8.15 -3.65
N THR A 64 7.95 7.39 -4.67
CA THR A 64 7.52 7.57 -6.05
C THR A 64 6.66 6.38 -6.44
N TYR A 65 5.81 6.58 -7.44
CA TYR A 65 4.96 5.52 -7.96
C TYR A 65 4.82 5.63 -9.48
N VAL A 66 4.53 4.50 -10.11
CA VAL A 66 4.26 4.39 -11.55
C VAL A 66 3.01 3.52 -11.71
N GLU A 67 1.99 4.07 -12.37
CA GLU A 67 0.84 3.29 -12.83
C GLU A 67 1.20 2.72 -14.20
N GLU A 68 1.26 1.39 -14.29
CA GLU A 68 1.65 0.65 -15.49
C GLU A 68 0.50 0.64 -16.51
N SER A 69 0.79 0.30 -17.77
CA SER A 69 -0.22 0.27 -18.84
C SER A 69 -1.31 -0.79 -18.64
N ASP A 70 -1.05 -1.80 -17.81
CA ASP A 70 -2.01 -2.83 -17.41
C ASP A 70 -2.84 -2.43 -16.17
N GLY A 71 -2.66 -1.21 -15.66
CA GLY A 71 -3.35 -0.67 -14.48
C GLY A 71 -2.78 -1.13 -13.14
N SER A 72 -1.69 -1.91 -13.15
CA SER A 72 -0.94 -2.26 -11.95
C SER A 72 -0.10 -1.08 -11.46
N LEU A 73 0.40 -1.16 -10.23
CA LEU A 73 1.18 -0.10 -9.60
C LEU A 73 2.56 -0.59 -9.20
N SER A 74 3.55 0.27 -9.41
CA SER A 74 4.88 0.16 -8.81
C SER A 74 5.05 1.29 -7.78
N ILE A 75 5.59 1.01 -6.59
CA ILE A 75 5.91 2.01 -5.55
C ILE A 75 7.36 1.80 -5.11
N PHE A 76 8.13 2.89 -5.05
CA PHE A 76 9.53 2.92 -4.60
C PHE A 76 9.78 4.10 -3.65
N PRO A 77 10.82 4.11 -2.80
CA PRO A 77 11.65 2.97 -2.40
C PRO A 77 10.86 2.00 -1.51
N SER A 78 11.54 1.10 -0.78
CA SER A 78 10.88 0.11 0.07
C SER A 78 10.04 0.75 1.17
N ILE A 79 8.93 0.08 1.45
CA ILE A 79 7.94 0.33 2.48
C ILE A 79 8.27 -0.58 3.65
N GLY A 80 8.48 0.00 4.81
CA GLY A 80 8.87 -0.70 6.04
C GLY A 80 7.70 -1.19 6.87
N ASP A 81 8.09 -1.82 7.98
CA ASP A 81 7.20 -2.19 9.06
C ASP A 81 6.40 -0.98 9.53
N THR A 82 5.11 -1.18 9.79
CA THR A 82 4.20 -0.11 10.23
C THR A 82 4.62 0.51 11.57
N ARG A 83 5.25 -0.28 12.46
CA ARG A 83 5.81 0.18 13.74
C ARG A 83 7.30 0.51 13.66
N GLY A 84 8.05 -0.14 12.78
CA GLY A 84 9.45 0.21 12.46
C GLY A 84 10.47 0.01 13.59
N ASP A 85 10.06 -0.42 14.78
CA ASP A 85 10.90 -0.50 15.99
C ASP A 85 11.23 -1.95 16.42
N GLY A 86 10.76 -2.96 15.67
CA GLY A 86 10.94 -4.37 16.02
C GLY A 86 10.26 -4.78 17.33
N SER A 87 9.31 -3.97 17.82
CA SER A 87 8.56 -4.24 19.06
C SER A 87 7.61 -5.43 18.93
N GLU A 88 7.06 -5.87 20.07
CA GLU A 88 5.89 -6.76 20.06
C GLU A 88 4.75 -6.09 19.29
N GLY A 89 4.39 -6.68 18.16
CA GLY A 89 3.49 -6.06 17.18
C GLY A 89 4.20 -5.36 16.03
N SER A 90 5.42 -5.78 15.69
CA SER A 90 5.96 -5.66 14.33
C SER A 90 5.10 -6.51 13.38
N ASP A 91 4.82 -6.00 12.18
CA ASP A 91 4.24 -6.80 11.09
C ASP A 91 5.32 -7.53 10.27
N GLY A 92 6.59 -7.24 10.56
CA GLY A 92 7.76 -7.97 10.08
C GLY A 92 8.04 -7.77 8.59
N TRP A 93 7.30 -6.89 7.92
CA TRP A 93 7.34 -6.79 6.48
C TRP A 93 8.08 -5.55 5.98
N HIS A 94 9.01 -5.78 5.06
CA HIS A 94 9.79 -4.75 4.39
C HIS A 94 9.98 -5.12 2.92
N GLY A 95 9.65 -4.20 2.02
CA GLY A 95 9.67 -4.50 0.60
C GLY A 95 9.08 -3.40 -0.25
N PHE A 96 8.87 -3.64 -1.54
CA PHE A 96 8.25 -2.67 -2.46
C PHE A 96 7.20 -3.34 -3.33
N LEU A 97 6.37 -2.53 -3.99
CA LEU A 97 5.39 -3.01 -4.96
C LEU A 97 5.98 -2.78 -6.36
N GLU A 98 6.04 -3.82 -7.17
CA GLU A 98 6.53 -3.75 -8.54
C GLU A 98 5.48 -4.38 -9.45
N ARG A 99 4.86 -3.55 -10.31
CA ARG A 99 3.86 -3.99 -11.28
C ARG A 99 2.74 -4.80 -10.64
N GLY A 100 2.24 -4.33 -9.50
CA GLY A 100 1.17 -4.97 -8.71
C GLY A 100 1.62 -6.21 -7.93
N VAL A 101 2.91 -6.51 -7.87
CA VAL A 101 3.47 -7.67 -7.14
C VAL A 101 4.38 -7.20 -6.01
N TRP A 102 4.12 -7.70 -4.80
CA TRP A 102 4.95 -7.42 -3.63
C TRP A 102 6.31 -8.14 -3.72
N ARG A 103 7.39 -7.38 -3.51
CA ARG A 103 8.78 -7.86 -3.47
C ARG A 103 9.37 -7.57 -2.09
N GLN A 104 9.75 -8.62 -1.37
CA GLN A 104 10.43 -8.48 -0.08
C GLN A 104 11.91 -8.12 -0.30
N VAL A 105 12.46 -7.29 0.61
CA VAL A 105 13.87 -6.87 0.64
C VAL A 105 14.56 -7.42 1.88
#